data_AF-A0A7I9Y3X1-F1
#
_entry.id   AF-A0A7I9Y3X1-F1
#
_cell.length_a   1.000
_cell.length_b   1.000
_cell.length_c   1.000
_cell.angle_alpha   90.00
_cell.angle_beta   90.00
_cell.angle_gamma   90.00
#
_symmetry.space_group_name_H-M   'P 1'
#
loop_
_entity.id
_entity.type
_entity.pdbx_description
1 polymer ?
#
loop_
_entity_poly.entity_id
_entity_poly.type
_entity_poly.pdbx_seq_one_letter_code
_entity_poly.pdbx_strand_id
1 'polypeptide(L)'
;MLTTDQRWLLRAVGGWAMRDCLIGPVGVDHLMESMQGCSGSRVRGGPEWLSHGYQCRKGKILSPMFGEPVVTVTKAQLNRYARELPQAITDELRAVRKAMHTGHQRTWEWCRCPYEHTPPNPHSGVCRSYHPSGAQVEAHYAELRRLGARQERALNRALGFEEVTDDEPVGQLELFELGVA
;
A
#
# COMPACT_ATOMS: atom_id res chain seq x y z
N MET A 1 -3.70 2.25 -22.35
CA MET A 1 -4.92 2.59 -21.60
C MET A 1 -5.74 1.35 -21.21
N LEU A 2 -6.14 1.27 -19.94
CA LEU A 2 -7.00 0.21 -19.37
C LEU A 2 -8.46 0.69 -19.29
N THR A 3 -9.41 -0.24 -19.35
CA THR A 3 -10.84 0.07 -19.11
C THR A 3 -11.10 0.32 -17.61
N THR A 4 -12.24 0.92 -17.28
CA THR A 4 -12.65 1.11 -15.87
C THR A 4 -12.76 -0.22 -15.12
N ASP A 5 -13.33 -1.25 -15.73
CA ASP A 5 -13.41 -2.59 -15.14
C ASP A 5 -12.04 -3.21 -14.88
N GLN A 6 -11.09 -3.03 -15.82
CA GLN A 6 -9.72 -3.47 -15.63
C GLN A 6 -9.04 -2.74 -14.47
N ARG A 7 -9.29 -1.44 -14.31
CA ARG A 7 -8.76 -0.64 -13.18
C ARG A 7 -9.38 -1.08 -11.85
N TRP A 8 -10.65 -1.47 -11.83
CA TRP A 8 -11.29 -2.11 -10.66
C TRP A 8 -10.65 -3.47 -10.33
N LEU A 9 -10.32 -4.27 -11.35
CA LEU A 9 -9.60 -5.52 -11.13
C LEU A 9 -8.22 -5.28 -10.52
N LEU A 10 -7.46 -4.29 -11.00
CA LEU A 10 -6.18 -3.93 -10.39
C LEU A 10 -6.35 -3.42 -8.95
N ARG A 11 -7.42 -2.67 -8.68
CA ARG A 11 -7.75 -2.18 -7.34
C ARG A 11 -8.03 -3.30 -6.35
N ALA A 12 -8.69 -4.37 -6.81
CA ALA A 12 -8.96 -5.58 -6.04
C ALA A 12 -7.70 -6.37 -5.68
N VAL A 13 -6.71 -6.40 -6.58
CA VAL A 13 -5.39 -6.94 -6.25
C VAL A 13 -4.77 -6.11 -5.14
N GLY A 14 -4.79 -4.78 -5.32
CA GLY A 14 -4.51 -3.80 -4.28
C GLY A 14 -3.18 -4.00 -3.54
N GLY A 15 -3.15 -3.45 -2.32
CA GLY A 15 -2.05 -3.64 -1.37
C GLY A 15 -0.67 -3.30 -1.95
N TRP A 16 0.36 -3.93 -1.39
CA TRP A 16 1.75 -3.76 -1.84
C TRP A 16 2.00 -4.35 -3.24
N ALA A 17 1.33 -5.44 -3.59
CA ALA A 17 1.55 -6.17 -4.84
C ALA A 17 1.20 -5.32 -6.07
N MET A 18 0.03 -4.68 -6.10
CA MET A 18 -0.34 -3.83 -7.24
C MET A 18 0.51 -2.56 -7.29
N ARG A 19 0.84 -1.98 -6.14
CA ARG A 19 1.71 -0.79 -6.08
C ARG A 19 3.08 -1.08 -6.70
N ASP A 20 3.64 -2.27 -6.47
CA ASP A 20 4.91 -2.68 -7.06
C ASP A 20 4.83 -2.88 -8.56
N CYS A 21 3.70 -3.41 -9.05
CA CYS A 21 3.43 -3.51 -10.48
C CYS A 21 3.43 -2.15 -11.18
N LEU A 22 2.92 -1.11 -10.51
CA LEU A 22 2.86 0.25 -11.04
C LEU A 22 4.19 1.01 -10.93
N ILE A 23 5.12 0.56 -10.07
CA ILE A 23 6.47 1.13 -9.95
C ILE A 23 7.39 0.67 -11.08
N GLY A 24 7.22 -0.57 -11.56
CA GLY A 24 8.03 -1.13 -12.63
C GLY A 24 7.80 -2.62 -12.92
N PRO A 25 8.46 -3.15 -13.96
CA PRO A 25 8.22 -4.49 -14.48
C PRO A 25 8.56 -5.61 -13.48
N VAL A 26 9.53 -5.40 -12.60
CA VAL A 26 9.91 -6.38 -11.55
C VAL A 26 8.72 -6.72 -10.66
N GLY A 27 7.89 -5.73 -10.29
CA GLY A 27 6.70 -5.98 -9.49
C GLY A 27 5.65 -6.80 -10.24
N VAL A 28 5.53 -6.55 -11.55
CA VAL A 28 4.63 -7.33 -12.42
C VAL A 28 5.10 -8.77 -12.53
N ASP A 29 6.40 -9.00 -12.71
CA ASP A 29 6.98 -10.34 -12.79
C ASP A 29 6.70 -11.13 -11.51
N HIS A 30 7.00 -10.53 -10.36
CA HIS A 30 6.74 -11.12 -9.05
C HIS A 30 5.25 -11.43 -8.82
N LEU A 31 4.34 -10.55 -9.23
CA LEU A 31 2.90 -10.82 -9.13
C LEU A 31 2.50 -12.04 -9.97
N MET A 32 3.04 -12.17 -11.18
CA MET A 32 2.70 -13.29 -12.07
C MET A 32 3.29 -14.63 -11.58
N GLU A 33 4.46 -14.59 -10.97
CA GLU A 33 5.15 -15.74 -10.38
C GLU A 33 4.50 -16.21 -9.08
N SER A 34 4.03 -15.29 -8.24
CA SER A 34 3.37 -15.64 -6.98
C SER A 34 2.02 -16.34 -7.17
N MET A 35 1.43 -16.26 -8.37
CA MET A 35 0.10 -16.79 -8.69
C MET A 35 -0.98 -16.34 -7.70
N GLN A 36 -0.82 -15.13 -7.16
CA GLN A 36 -1.70 -14.59 -6.13
C GLN A 36 -3.16 -14.61 -6.57
N GLY A 37 -4.05 -14.97 -5.66
CA GLY A 37 -5.49 -14.89 -5.86
C GLY A 37 -6.22 -14.64 -4.55
N CYS A 38 -7.49 -14.33 -4.66
CA CYS A 38 -8.39 -14.20 -3.54
C CYS A 38 -9.78 -14.68 -3.95
N SER A 39 -10.42 -15.51 -3.12
CA SER A 39 -11.79 -16.00 -3.36
C SER A 39 -12.87 -14.96 -3.06
N GLY A 40 -12.50 -13.78 -2.57
CA GLY A 40 -13.40 -12.64 -2.41
C GLY A 40 -12.64 -11.31 -2.42
N SER A 41 -13.10 -10.33 -3.20
CA SER A 41 -12.53 -8.99 -3.21
C SER A 41 -13.64 -7.95 -3.21
N ARG A 42 -14.19 -7.69 -2.02
CA ARG A 42 -15.15 -6.58 -1.87
C ARG A 42 -14.36 -5.28 -1.75
N VAL A 43 -14.10 -4.67 -2.90
CA VAL A 43 -13.72 -3.26 -2.95
C VAL A 43 -15.00 -2.44 -2.87
N ARG A 44 -15.08 -1.53 -1.90
CA ARG A 44 -16.26 -0.64 -1.73
C ARG A 44 -16.51 0.15 -3.01
N GLY A 45 -17.75 0.11 -3.51
CA GLY A 45 -18.15 0.79 -4.75
C GLY A 45 -17.71 0.09 -6.04
N GLY A 46 -17.05 -1.07 -5.94
CA GLY A 46 -16.65 -1.85 -7.10
C GLY A 46 -17.81 -2.61 -7.75
N PRO A 47 -17.65 -3.06 -9.00
CA PRO A 47 -18.64 -3.87 -9.70
C PRO A 47 -18.96 -5.20 -8.99
N GLU A 48 -20.18 -5.71 -9.17
CA GLU A 48 -20.65 -6.95 -8.54
C GLU A 48 -19.76 -8.16 -8.86
N TRP A 49 -19.30 -8.27 -10.11
CA TRP A 49 -18.46 -9.40 -10.56
C TRP A 49 -17.16 -9.55 -9.75
N LEU A 50 -16.66 -8.47 -9.13
CA LEU A 50 -15.44 -8.45 -8.31
C LEU A 50 -15.62 -9.19 -6.98
N SER A 51 -16.85 -9.30 -6.50
CA SER A 51 -17.19 -9.99 -5.24
C SER A 51 -16.82 -11.47 -5.26
N HIS A 52 -16.71 -12.06 -6.46
CA HIS A 52 -16.30 -13.45 -6.71
C HIS A 52 -14.78 -13.62 -6.84
N GLY A 53 -14.00 -12.60 -6.44
CA GLY A 53 -12.56 -12.71 -6.31
C GLY A 53 -11.79 -12.62 -7.62
N TYR A 54 -10.48 -12.86 -7.56
CA TYR A 54 -9.57 -12.84 -8.69
C TYR A 54 -8.47 -13.90 -8.54
N GLN A 55 -7.79 -14.22 -9.65
CA GLN A 55 -6.55 -15.01 -9.62
C GLN A 55 -5.54 -14.52 -10.66
N CYS A 56 -4.26 -14.67 -10.33
CA CYS A 56 -3.15 -14.47 -11.24
C CYS A 56 -2.70 -15.84 -11.77
N ARG A 57 -2.80 -16.06 -13.08
CA ARG A 57 -2.38 -17.33 -13.70
C ARG A 57 -1.95 -17.10 -15.14
N LYS A 58 -0.92 -17.81 -15.58
CA LYS A 58 -0.42 -17.79 -16.98
C LYS A 58 -0.20 -16.36 -17.51
N GLY A 59 0.37 -15.48 -16.68
CA GLY A 59 0.67 -14.10 -17.07
C GLY A 59 -0.55 -13.18 -17.21
N LYS A 60 -1.65 -13.51 -16.55
CA LYS A 60 -2.90 -12.74 -16.57
C LYS A 60 -3.49 -12.64 -15.16
N ILE A 61 -4.18 -11.55 -14.90
CA ILE A 61 -5.07 -11.34 -13.77
C ILE A 61 -6.48 -11.48 -14.31
N LEU A 62 -7.28 -12.33 -13.70
CA LEU A 62 -8.65 -12.62 -14.16
C LEU A 62 -9.62 -12.62 -12.99
N SER A 63 -10.86 -12.21 -13.27
CA SER A 63 -11.97 -12.23 -12.34
C SER A 63 -13.27 -12.57 -13.09
N PRO A 64 -14.18 -13.35 -12.51
CA PRO A 64 -14.13 -13.99 -11.19
C PRO A 64 -13.02 -15.03 -11.05
N MET A 65 -12.70 -15.45 -9.82
CA MET A 65 -11.69 -16.50 -9.59
C MET A 65 -12.10 -17.85 -10.18
N PHE A 66 -13.40 -18.16 -10.13
CA PHE A 66 -14.00 -19.41 -10.62
C PHE A 66 -15.03 -19.11 -11.72
N GLY A 67 -15.12 -20.00 -12.71
CA GLY A 67 -16.03 -19.85 -13.84
C GLY A 67 -15.42 -19.07 -15.00
N GLU A 68 -16.29 -18.55 -15.88
CA GLU A 68 -15.89 -17.80 -17.05
C GLU A 68 -15.39 -16.39 -16.66
N PRO A 69 -14.18 -15.98 -17.08
CA PRO A 69 -13.65 -14.66 -16.77
C PRO A 69 -14.48 -13.54 -17.41
N VAL A 70 -15.00 -12.63 -16.58
CA VAL A 70 -15.68 -11.40 -17.03
C VAL A 70 -14.65 -10.34 -17.42
N VAL A 71 -13.57 -10.22 -16.63
CA VAL A 71 -12.52 -9.23 -16.84
C VAL A 71 -11.16 -9.91 -16.79
N THR A 72 -10.31 -9.54 -17.74
CA THR A 72 -8.92 -10.01 -17.81
C THR A 72 -7.97 -8.83 -18.05
N VAL A 73 -6.87 -8.83 -17.30
CA VAL A 73 -5.72 -7.95 -17.53
C VAL A 73 -4.48 -8.81 -17.76
N THR A 74 -3.84 -8.64 -18.91
CA THR A 74 -2.60 -9.34 -19.24
C THR A 74 -1.38 -8.63 -18.64
N LYS A 75 -0.29 -9.38 -18.42
CA LYS A 75 1.03 -8.85 -18.08
C LYS A 75 1.46 -7.70 -19.01
N ALA A 76 1.22 -7.84 -20.31
CA ALA A 76 1.58 -6.82 -21.29
C ALA A 76 0.75 -5.54 -21.15
N GLN A 77 -0.55 -5.65 -20.86
CA GLN A 77 -1.41 -4.50 -20.59
C GLN A 77 -0.99 -3.79 -19.31
N LEU A 78 -0.70 -4.53 -18.24
CA LEU A 78 -0.26 -3.96 -16.97
C LEU A 78 1.10 -3.26 -17.10
N ASN A 79 2.08 -3.88 -17.75
CA ASN A 79 3.38 -3.24 -18.02
C ASN A 79 3.25 -1.99 -18.89
N ARG A 80 2.36 -2.02 -19.89
CA ARG A 80 2.10 -0.83 -20.71
C ARG A 80 1.49 0.28 -19.86
N TYR A 81 0.48 -0.03 -19.05
CA TYR A 81 -0.16 0.92 -18.17
C TYR A 81 0.83 1.55 -17.18
N ALA A 82 1.66 0.74 -16.52
CA ALA A 82 2.68 1.23 -15.60
C ALA A 82 3.68 2.18 -16.25
N ARG A 83 4.04 1.96 -17.53
CA ARG A 83 4.93 2.86 -18.29
C ARG A 83 4.25 4.15 -18.75
N GLU A 84 2.94 4.13 -18.91
CA GLU A 84 2.14 5.29 -19.32
C GLU A 84 1.77 6.19 -18.13
N LEU A 85 2.06 5.79 -16.88
CA LEU A 85 1.76 6.59 -15.70
C LEU A 85 2.60 7.88 -15.64
N PRO A 86 2.02 9.01 -15.17
CA PRO A 86 2.79 10.21 -14.91
C PRO A 86 3.93 9.95 -13.91
N GLN A 87 5.12 10.47 -14.23
CA GLN A 87 6.32 10.26 -13.43
C GLN A 87 6.13 10.67 -11.96
N ALA A 88 5.39 11.76 -11.70
CA ALA A 88 5.06 12.23 -10.35
C ALA A 88 4.32 11.18 -9.50
N ILE A 89 3.38 10.43 -10.10
CA ILE A 89 2.64 9.37 -9.42
C ILE A 89 3.56 8.18 -9.15
N THR A 90 4.38 7.79 -10.11
CA THR A 90 5.37 6.72 -9.93
C THR A 90 6.38 7.05 -8.83
N ASP A 91 6.86 8.29 -8.76
CA ASP A 91 7.80 8.72 -7.72
C ASP A 91 7.15 8.79 -6.34
N GLU A 92 5.89 9.20 -6.25
CA GLU A 92 5.15 9.10 -5.00
C GLU A 92 5.01 7.63 -4.55
N LEU A 93 4.59 6.72 -5.44
CA LEU A 93 4.47 5.30 -5.12
C LEU A 93 5.80 4.73 -4.59
N ARG A 94 6.93 5.09 -5.22
CA ARG A 94 8.29 4.71 -4.76
C ARG A 94 8.62 5.30 -3.39
N ALA A 95 8.36 6.59 -3.19
CA ALA A 95 8.66 7.28 -1.95
C ALA A 95 7.89 6.67 -0.77
N VAL A 96 6.58 6.44 -0.93
CA VAL A 96 5.76 5.89 0.14
C VAL A 96 6.08 4.40 0.36
N ARG A 97 6.39 3.63 -0.69
CA ARG A 97 6.91 2.25 -0.54
C ARG A 97 8.18 2.23 0.31
N LYS A 98 9.14 3.10 0.01
CA LYS A 98 10.40 3.21 0.76
C LYS A 98 10.14 3.58 2.22
N ALA A 99 9.31 4.60 2.46
CA ALA A 99 8.95 5.03 3.82
C ALA A 99 8.29 3.91 4.65
N MET A 100 7.33 3.18 4.06
CA MET A 100 6.70 2.03 4.72
C MET A 100 7.68 0.90 5.00
N HIS A 101 8.59 0.61 4.06
CA HIS A 101 9.62 -0.40 4.28
C HIS A 101 10.55 0.00 5.42
N THR A 102 11.06 1.24 5.43
CA THR A 102 11.87 1.77 6.54
C THR A 102 11.12 1.75 7.87
N GLY A 103 9.83 2.09 7.86
CA GLY A 103 8.97 2.01 9.05
C GLY A 103 8.91 0.59 9.61
N HIS A 104 8.59 -0.41 8.77
CA HIS A 104 8.59 -1.80 9.20
C HIS A 104 9.97 -2.28 9.66
N GLN A 105 11.06 -1.92 8.97
CA GLN A 105 12.43 -2.26 9.41
C GLN A 105 12.74 -1.77 10.83
N ARG A 106 12.35 -0.53 11.16
CA ARG A 106 12.51 -0.01 12.53
C ARG A 106 11.80 -0.89 13.56
N THR A 107 10.62 -1.43 13.25
CA THR A 107 9.91 -2.32 14.19
C THR A 107 10.61 -3.65 14.42
N TRP A 108 11.35 -4.16 13.43
CA TRP A 108 12.14 -5.39 13.58
C TRP A 108 13.34 -5.21 14.51
N GLU A 109 13.84 -3.99 14.66
CA GLU A 109 14.96 -3.64 15.55
C GLU A 109 14.52 -3.50 17.03
N TRP A 110 13.22 -3.48 17.30
CA TRP A 110 12.69 -3.28 18.65
C TRP A 110 12.75 -4.57 19.47
N CYS A 111 13.33 -4.48 20.65
CA CYS A 111 13.20 -5.50 21.67
C CYS A 111 11.96 -5.23 22.53
N ARG A 112 11.22 -6.29 22.84
CA ARG A 112 10.04 -6.24 23.73
C ARG A 112 10.24 -7.12 24.97
N CYS A 113 11.49 -7.47 25.28
CA CYS A 113 11.76 -8.24 26.49
C CYS A 113 11.57 -7.34 27.73
N PRO A 114 11.22 -7.92 28.90
CA PRO A 114 11.06 -7.14 30.13
C PRO A 114 12.40 -6.72 30.77
N TYR A 115 13.54 -7.10 30.18
CA TYR A 115 14.87 -7.01 30.80
C TYR A 115 15.63 -5.72 30.46
N GLU A 116 14.92 -4.64 30.14
CA GLU A 116 15.50 -3.33 29.80
C GLU A 116 16.28 -2.75 30.99
N HIS A 117 15.70 -2.83 32.19
CA HIS A 117 16.29 -2.26 33.41
C HIS A 117 16.72 -3.32 34.43
N THR A 118 16.33 -4.58 34.24
CA THR A 118 16.63 -5.66 35.18
C THR A 118 17.15 -6.87 34.42
N PRO A 119 18.33 -7.40 34.76
CA PRO A 119 18.87 -8.58 34.09
C PRO A 119 17.99 -9.81 34.37
N PRO A 120 17.87 -10.75 33.42
CA PRO A 120 17.08 -11.96 33.62
C PRO A 120 17.66 -12.89 34.69
N ASN A 121 18.98 -12.82 34.94
CA ASN A 121 19.65 -13.58 35.99
C ASN A 121 20.96 -12.88 36.45
N PRO A 122 21.55 -13.28 37.60
CA PRO A 122 22.74 -12.63 38.17
C PRO A 122 24.01 -12.68 37.30
N HIS A 123 24.10 -13.59 36.35
CA HIS A 123 25.26 -13.76 35.47
C HIS A 123 25.10 -13.06 34.11
N SER A 124 23.93 -12.47 33.87
CA SER A 124 23.59 -11.74 32.65
C SER A 124 23.50 -10.24 32.92
N GLY A 125 23.80 -9.42 31.91
CA GLY A 125 23.54 -7.99 31.94
C GLY A 125 22.09 -7.67 31.55
N VAL A 126 21.70 -6.40 31.68
CA VAL A 126 20.46 -5.87 31.09
C VAL A 126 20.49 -6.02 29.56
N CYS A 127 19.31 -6.10 28.95
CA CYS A 127 19.21 -6.15 27.50
C CYS A 127 19.71 -4.84 26.88
N ARG A 128 20.63 -4.94 25.91
CA ARG A 128 21.24 -3.78 25.22
C ARG A 128 20.52 -3.38 23.93
N SER A 129 19.56 -4.18 23.49
CA SER A 129 18.75 -3.85 22.34
C SER A 129 17.84 -2.65 22.62
N TYR A 130 17.37 -1.99 21.56
CA TYR A 130 16.51 -0.83 21.71
C TYR A 130 15.10 -1.23 22.19
N HIS A 131 14.65 -0.66 23.31
CA HIS A 131 13.29 -0.83 23.83
C HIS A 131 12.54 0.48 23.64
N PRO A 132 11.53 0.54 22.74
CA PRO A 132 10.76 1.75 22.57
C PRO A 132 9.82 1.96 23.77
N SER A 133 9.72 3.20 24.23
CA SER A 133 8.64 3.61 25.13
C SER A 133 7.27 3.45 24.46
N GLY A 134 6.20 3.32 25.26
CA GLY A 134 4.84 3.26 24.74
C GLY A 134 4.48 4.45 23.84
N ALA A 135 4.94 5.66 24.18
CA ALA A 135 4.73 6.85 23.35
C ALA A 135 5.42 6.75 21.98
N GLN A 136 6.63 6.18 21.92
CA GLN A 136 7.34 5.95 20.66
C GLN A 136 6.65 4.88 19.81
N VAL A 137 6.14 3.82 20.43
CA VAL A 137 5.36 2.79 19.75
C VAL A 137 4.09 3.39 19.13
N GLU A 138 3.33 4.16 19.90
CA GLU A 138 2.10 4.79 19.41
C GLU A 138 2.36 5.81 18.30
N ALA A 139 3.37 6.67 18.46
CA ALA A 139 3.76 7.63 17.42
C ALA A 139 4.18 6.92 16.12
N HIS A 140 4.92 5.82 16.24
CA HIS A 140 5.35 5.03 15.08
C HIS A 140 4.16 4.39 14.35
N TYR A 141 3.24 3.75 15.07
CA TYR A 141 2.06 3.14 14.44
C TYR A 141 1.09 4.20 13.89
N ALA A 142 1.00 5.37 14.51
CA ALA A 142 0.27 6.51 13.94
C ALA A 142 0.86 6.93 12.59
N GLU A 143 2.19 6.98 12.48
CA GLU A 143 2.86 7.29 11.22
C GLU A 143 2.67 6.18 10.17
N LEU A 144 2.78 4.90 10.55
CA LEU A 144 2.48 3.80 9.63
C LEU A 144 1.02 3.85 9.11
N ARG A 145 0.05 4.24 9.95
CA ARG A 145 -1.34 4.46 9.51
C ARG A 145 -1.45 5.62 8.51
N ARG A 146 -0.76 6.74 8.75
CA ARG A 146 -0.72 7.89 7.82
C ARG A 146 -0.10 7.50 6.48
N LEU A 147 1.02 6.80 6.51
CA LEU A 147 1.67 6.26 5.31
C LEU A 147 0.75 5.29 4.58
N GLY A 148 0.07 4.38 5.29
CA GLY A 148 -0.91 3.47 4.70
C GLY A 148 -2.05 4.20 3.97
N ALA A 149 -2.60 5.25 4.57
CA ALA A 149 -3.62 6.09 3.94
C ALA A 149 -3.07 6.81 2.70
N ARG A 150 -1.84 7.31 2.75
CA ARG A 150 -1.17 7.94 1.60
C ARG A 150 -0.94 6.93 0.47
N GLN A 151 -0.54 5.69 0.78
CA GLN A 151 -0.39 4.65 -0.23
C GLN A 151 -1.72 4.33 -0.93
N GLU A 152 -2.83 4.36 -0.19
CA GLU A 152 -4.15 4.09 -0.75
C GLU A 152 -4.59 5.19 -1.72
N ARG A 153 -4.41 6.45 -1.34
CA ARG A 153 -4.67 7.61 -2.23
C ARG A 153 -3.78 7.58 -3.47
N ALA A 154 -2.49 7.32 -3.30
CA ALA A 154 -1.55 7.20 -4.43
C ALA A 154 -1.98 6.09 -5.41
N LEU A 155 -2.44 4.94 -4.91
CA LEU A 155 -2.98 3.86 -5.74
C LEU A 155 -4.29 4.28 -6.43
N ASN A 156 -5.22 4.93 -5.72
CA ASN A 156 -6.48 5.40 -6.30
C ASN A 156 -6.23 6.41 -7.43
N ARG A 157 -5.33 7.38 -7.23
CA ARG A 157 -4.90 8.32 -8.28
C ARG A 157 -4.24 7.61 -9.45
N ALA A 158 -3.33 6.67 -9.18
CA ALA A 158 -2.68 5.88 -10.23
C ALA A 158 -3.67 5.04 -11.04
N LEU A 159 -4.80 4.64 -10.46
CA LEU A 159 -5.89 3.92 -11.15
C LEU A 159 -6.98 4.87 -11.68
N GLY A 160 -6.84 6.19 -11.49
CA GLY A 160 -7.80 7.20 -11.93
C GLY A 160 -9.17 7.10 -11.28
N PHE A 161 -9.23 6.70 -10.01
CA PHE A 161 -10.42 6.78 -9.15
C PHE A 161 -10.51 8.09 -8.37
N GLU A 162 -9.37 8.76 -8.17
CA GLU A 162 -9.27 10.10 -7.63
C GLU A 162 -8.70 10.99 -8.73
N GLU A 163 -9.32 12.13 -8.98
CA GLU A 163 -8.76 13.14 -9.88
C GLU A 163 -7.42 13.63 -9.31
N VAL A 164 -6.42 13.77 -10.18
CA VAL A 164 -5.19 14.49 -9.82
C VAL A 164 -5.54 15.96 -9.81
N THR A 165 -6.02 16.46 -8.67
CA THR A 165 -6.06 17.91 -8.46
C THR A 165 -4.62 18.36 -8.22
N ASP A 166 -4.09 19.18 -9.13
CA ASP A 166 -2.80 19.85 -8.95
C ASP A 166 -2.83 20.89 -7.81
N ASP A 167 -3.97 21.02 -7.10
CA ASP A 167 -4.14 21.83 -5.91
C ASP A 167 -4.51 20.95 -4.70
N GLU A 168 -3.55 20.75 -3.80
CA GLU A 168 -3.87 20.60 -2.39
C GLU A 168 -2.96 21.58 -1.62
N PRO A 169 -3.45 22.79 -1.26
CA PRO A 169 -2.67 23.69 -0.44
C PRO A 169 -2.44 23.01 0.91
N VAL A 170 -1.16 22.89 1.27
CA VAL A 170 -0.71 22.48 2.60
C VAL A 170 -1.43 23.37 3.61
N GLY A 171 -2.24 22.75 4.47
CA GLY A 171 -3.13 23.43 5.39
C GLY A 171 -2.47 24.60 6.12
N GLN A 172 -2.92 25.81 5.81
CA GLN A 172 -2.64 26.99 6.60
C GLN A 172 -3.48 26.91 7.88
N LEU A 173 -2.86 26.38 8.93
CA LEU A 173 -3.36 26.47 10.31
C LEU A 173 -3.03 27.85 10.88
N GLU A 174 -3.66 28.92 10.40
CA GLU A 174 -3.71 30.20 11.14
C GLU A 174 -5.00 30.94 10.79
N LEU A 175 -5.97 30.96 11.71
CA LEU A 175 -6.75 32.16 12.10
C LEU A 175 -7.79 31.78 13.18
N PHE A 176 -7.33 31.60 14.41
CA PHE A 176 -8.15 31.94 15.58
C PHE A 176 -7.63 33.26 16.14
N GLU A 177 -7.84 34.34 15.40
CA GLU A 177 -7.93 35.67 15.98
C GLU A 177 -9.35 36.16 15.76
N LEU A 178 -10.24 35.81 16.68
CA LEU A 178 -11.41 36.61 16.96
C LEU A 178 -11.30 37.09 18.41
N GLY A 179 -10.48 38.11 18.59
CA GLY A 179 -10.80 39.15 19.54
C GLY A 179 -12.08 39.83 19.06
N VAL A 180 -13.16 39.70 19.84
CA VAL A 180 -14.31 40.59 19.71
C VAL A 180 -14.47 41.28 21.05
N ALA A 181 -14.57 42.60 20.92
CA ALA A 181 -14.61 43.66 21.92
C ALA A 181 -15.59 43.44 23.07
#